data_AF-A0A9E5ZFV3-F1
#
_entry.id   AF-A0A9E5ZFV3-F1
#
_cell.length_a   1.000
_cell.length_b   1.000
_cell.length_c   1.000
_cell.angle_alpha   90.00
_cell.angle_beta   90.00
_cell.angle_gamma   90.00
#
_symmetry.space_group_name_H-M   'P 1'
#
loop_
_entity.id
_entity.type
_entity.pdbx_description
1 polymer ?
#
loop_
_entity_poly.entity_id
_entity_poly.type
_entity_poly.pdbx_seq_one_letter_code
_entity_poly.pdbx_strand_id
1 'polypeptide(L)'
;MLTRKDIHLLSKDLHTPILNWQSVSGGDISNSYKLQTKSYSVFLKTHYNKTLLNAEYLGLQAIAKTKTIRTEHPTFYILAP
;
A
#
# COMPACT_ATOMS: atom_id res chain seq x y z
N MET A 1 10.43 -8.20 -2.73
CA MET A 1 10.88 -7.10 -3.62
C MET A 1 9.79 -6.85 -4.63
N LEU A 2 9.38 -5.59 -4.81
CA LEU A 2 8.32 -5.21 -5.74
C LEU A 2 8.78 -5.35 -7.20
N THR A 3 7.98 -6.00 -8.05
CA THR A 3 8.29 -6.27 -9.45
C THR A 3 7.52 -5.35 -10.41
N ARG A 4 7.94 -5.31 -11.68
CA ARG A 4 7.19 -4.58 -12.72
C ARG A 4 5.78 -5.15 -12.96
N LYS A 5 5.59 -6.46 -12.79
CA LYS A 5 4.27 -7.12 -12.88
C LYS A 5 3.35 -6.60 -11.78
N ASP A 6 3.86 -6.47 -10.55
CA ASP A 6 3.12 -5.92 -9.41
C ASP A 6 2.69 -4.48 -9.66
N ILE A 7 3.61 -3.65 -10.17
CA ILE A 7 3.30 -2.25 -10.53
C ILE A 7 2.21 -2.17 -11.59
N HIS A 8 2.24 -3.04 -12.60
CA HIS A 8 1.21 -3.07 -13.64
C HIS A 8 -0.17 -3.44 -13.09
N LEU A 9 -0.24 -4.42 -12.19
CA LEU A 9 -1.48 -4.81 -11.51
C LEU A 9 -2.01 -3.67 -10.64
N LEU A 10 -1.15 -3.07 -9.81
CA LEU A 10 -1.53 -1.94 -8.96
C LEU A 10 -1.99 -0.73 -9.78
N SER A 11 -1.38 -0.46 -10.94
CA SER A 11 -1.79 0.65 -11.80
C SER A 11 -3.21 0.47 -12.35
N LYS A 12 -3.62 -0.78 -12.64
CA LYS A 12 -5.00 -1.10 -13.03
C LYS A 12 -5.96 -0.87 -11.89
N ASP A 13 -5.65 -1.40 -10.71
CA ASP A 13 -6.52 -1.30 -9.53
C ASP A 13 -6.67 0.16 -9.04
N LEU A 14 -5.59 0.94 -9.11
CA LEU A 14 -5.60 2.37 -8.78
C LEU A 14 -6.25 3.23 -9.89
N HIS A 15 -6.57 2.64 -11.05
CA HIS A 15 -7.12 3.35 -12.21
C HIS A 15 -6.27 4.57 -12.64
N THR A 16 -4.96 4.52 -12.39
CA THR A 16 -4.02 5.60 -12.73
C THR A 16 -2.62 5.04 -13.01
N PRO A 17 -1.87 5.59 -13.98
CA PRO A 17 -0.50 5.18 -14.26
C PRO A 17 0.42 5.42 -13.05
N ILE A 18 1.19 4.40 -12.66
CA ILE A 18 2.33 4.55 -11.74
C ILE A 18 3.55 4.96 -12.56
N LEU A 19 4.05 6.17 -12.32
CA LEU A 19 5.17 6.77 -13.06
C LEU A 19 6.52 6.36 -12.46
N ASN A 20 6.58 6.25 -11.13
CA ASN A 20 7.80 5.90 -10.42
C ASN A 20 7.46 5.18 -9.10
N TRP A 21 8.38 4.34 -8.61
CA TRP A 21 8.31 3.77 -7.27
C TRP A 21 9.70 3.77 -6.63
N GLN A 22 9.75 4.12 -5.35
CA GLN A 22 10.99 4.17 -4.58
C GLN A 22 10.81 3.41 -3.28
N SER A 23 11.78 2.57 -2.92
CA SER A 23 11.84 1.98 -1.59
C SER A 23 12.13 3.08 -0.56
N VAL A 24 11.26 3.23 0.43
CA VAL A 24 11.41 4.20 1.52
C VAL A 24 11.74 3.52 2.85
N SER A 25 11.50 2.21 2.95
CA SER A 25 12.08 1.37 4.00
C SER A 25 12.09 -0.09 3.55
N GLY A 26 13.06 -0.86 4.06
CA GLY A 26 13.17 -2.29 3.85
C GLY A 26 13.60 -2.97 5.15
N GLY A 27 12.87 -2.69 6.24
CA GLY A 27 13.18 -3.29 7.54
C GLY A 27 12.89 -4.79 7.57
N ASP A 28 13.29 -5.45 8.65
CA ASP A 28 13.26 -6.91 8.81
C ASP A 28 11.87 -7.54 8.69
N ILE A 29 10.81 -6.74 8.87
CA ILE A 29 9.42 -7.18 8.88
C ILE A 29 8.76 -6.90 7.51
N SER A 30 8.61 -5.63 7.12
CA SER A 30 7.90 -5.24 5.88
C SER A 30 8.74 -4.34 4.98
N ASN A 31 8.53 -4.44 3.66
CA ASN A 31 9.06 -3.48 2.71
C ASN A 31 8.04 -2.36 2.46
N SER A 32 8.52 -1.12 2.40
CA SER A 32 7.68 0.06 2.15
C SER A 32 8.17 0.83 0.93
N TYR A 33 7.23 1.29 0.12
CA TYR A 33 7.48 2.02 -1.11
C TYR A 33 6.64 3.29 -1.17
N LYS A 34 7.21 4.34 -1.75
CA LYS A 34 6.45 5.49 -2.25
C LYS A 34 6.18 5.26 -3.74
N LEU A 35 4.92 5.21 -4.11
CA LEU A 35 4.48 5.17 -5.51
C LEU A 35 4.07 6.57 -5.93
N GLN A 36 4.62 7.06 -7.03
CA GLN A 36 4.18 8.30 -7.65
C GLN A 36 3.29 7.94 -8.83
N THR A 37 2.01 8.31 -8.76
CA THR A 37 1.09 8.20 -9.89
C THR A 37 1.02 9.53 -10.64
N LYS A 38 0.30 9.53 -11.77
CA LYS A 38 0.01 10.77 -12.52
C LYS A 38 -0.75 11.81 -11.68
N SER A 39 -1.60 11.37 -10.75
CA SER A 39 -2.56 12.24 -10.07
C SER A 39 -2.29 12.43 -8.58
N TYR A 40 -1.62 11.47 -7.93
CA TYR A 40 -1.37 11.47 -6.49
C TYR A 40 -0.21 10.54 -6.10
N SER A 41 0.28 10.67 -4.88
CA SER A 41 1.24 9.72 -4.30
C SER A 41 0.53 8.67 -3.44
N VAL A 42 1.03 7.44 -3.45
CA VAL A 42 0.54 6.33 -2.61
C VAL A 42 1.69 5.78 -1.78
N PHE A 43 1.41 5.47 -0.52
CA PHE A 43 2.32 4.70 0.33
C PHE A 43 1.93 3.23 0.28
N LEU A 44 2.86 2.37 -0.13
CA LEU A 44 2.65 0.93 -0.28
C LEU A 44 3.49 0.17 0.74
N LYS A 45 2.85 -0.67 1.54
CA LYS A 45 3.52 -1.70 2.34
C LYS A 45 3.34 -3.06 1.69
N THR A 46 4.39 -3.87 1.71
CA THR A 46 4.36 -5.26 1.24
C THR A 46 4.96 -6.19 2.29
N HIS A 47 4.34 -7.36 2.44
CA HIS A 47 4.74 -8.38 3.40
C HIS A 47 4.24 -9.74 2.90
N TYR A 48 4.98 -10.82 3.17
CA TYR A 48 4.57 -12.18 2.78
C TYR A 48 3.41 -12.69 3.67
N ASN A 49 3.44 -12.39 4.97
CA ASN A 49 2.34 -12.61 5.90
C ASN A 49 1.23 -11.55 5.72
N LYS A 50 0.20 -11.94 4.97
CA LYS A 50 -1.02 -11.16 4.75
C LYS A 50 -1.80 -10.83 6.04
N THR A 51 -1.72 -11.67 7.07
CA THR A 51 -2.44 -11.45 8.33
C THR A 51 -1.95 -10.19 9.04
N LEU A 52 -0.65 -9.90 8.97
CA LEU A 52 -0.05 -8.72 9.59
C LEU A 52 -0.59 -7.43 8.97
N LEU A 53 -0.55 -7.32 7.64
CA LEU A 53 -1.05 -6.13 6.94
C LEU A 53 -2.58 -6.01 7.03
N ASN A 54 -3.30 -7.13 7.10
CA ASN A 54 -4.75 -7.12 7.31
C ASN A 54 -5.13 -6.57 8.69
N ALA A 55 -4.38 -6.93 9.75
CA ALA A 55 -4.59 -6.37 11.08
C ALA A 55 -4.37 -4.86 11.10
N GLU A 56 -3.32 -4.37 10.42
CA GLU A 56 -3.07 -2.93 10.26
C GLU A 56 -4.21 -2.23 9.51
N TYR A 57 -4.68 -2.80 8.40
CA TYR A 57 -5.82 -2.29 7.63
C TYR A 57 -7.09 -2.16 8.48
N LEU A 58 -7.45 -3.21 9.23
CA LEU A 58 -8.62 -3.21 10.11
C LEU A 58 -8.48 -2.19 11.25
N GLY A 59 -7.29 -2.06 11.83
CA GLY A 59 -7.00 -1.07 12.87
C GLY A 59 -7.16 0.36 12.37
N LEU A 60 -6.56 0.70 11.23
CA LEU A 60 -6.70 2.01 10.62
C LEU A 60 -8.16 2.32 10.23
N GLN A 61 -8.91 1.34 9.73
CA GLN A 61 -10.34 1.52 9.50
C GLN A 61 -11.12 1.80 10.79
N ALA A 62 -10.83 1.08 11.86
CA ALA A 62 -11.49 1.27 13.13
C ALA A 62 -11.26 2.69 13.67
N ILE A 63 -10.03 3.19 13.58
CA ILE A 63 -9.68 4.56 13.95
C ILE A 63 -10.36 5.57 13.02
N ALA A 64 -10.34 5.36 11.70
CA ALA A 64 -11.00 6.28 10.76
C ALA A 64 -12.51 6.43 11.04
N LYS A 65 -13.17 5.36 11.50
CA LYS A 65 -14.60 5.38 11.86
C LYS A 65 -14.90 6.23 13.09
N THR A 66 -13.95 6.42 14.01
CA THR A 66 -14.18 7.25 15.21
C THR A 66 -14.23 8.74 14.88
N LYS A 67 -13.64 9.16 13.76
CA LYS A 67 -13.53 10.57 13.35
C LYS A 67 -12.88 11.48 14.41
N THR A 68 -12.06 10.90 15.30
CA THR A 68 -11.43 11.63 16.41
C THR A 68 -10.05 12.17 16.07
N ILE A 69 -9.27 11.42 15.28
CA ILE A 69 -7.92 11.81 14.87
C ILE A 69 -7.78 11.68 13.35
N ARG A 70 -6.90 12.51 12.77
CA ARG A 70 -6.56 12.40 11.35
C ARG A 70 -5.94 11.02 11.10
N THR A 71 -6.58 10.26 10.23
CA THR A 71 -6.18 8.91 9.88
C THR A 71 -6.22 8.79 8.36
N GLU A 72 -5.23 8.13 7.79
CA GLU A 72 -5.23 7.82 6.37
C GLU A 72 -6.31 6.77 6.05
N HIS A 73 -6.85 6.78 4.84
CA HIS A 73 -7.78 5.75 4.38
C HIS A 73 -7.02 4.63 3.67
N PRO A 74 -6.76 3.48 4.33
CA PRO A 74 -5.98 2.42 3.72
C PRO A 74 -6.82 1.66 2.68
N THR A 75 -6.17 1.24 1.60
CA THR A 75 -6.72 0.23 0.68
C THR A 75 -5.84 -1.01 0.73
N PHE A 76 -6.46 -2.19 0.74
CA PHE A 76 -5.76 -3.47 0.84
C PHE A 76 -5.83 -4.20 -0.51
N TYR A 77 -4.69 -4.68 -0.99
CA TYR A 77 -4.56 -5.43 -2.23
C TYR A 77 -3.86 -6.76 -1.97
N ILE A 78 -4.33 -7.83 -2.61
CA ILE A 78 -3.63 -9.11 -2.65
C ILE A 78 -3.14 -9.30 -4.08
N LEU A 79 -1.83 -9.19 -4.26
CA LEU A 79 -1.20 -9.51 -5.53
C LEU A 79 -1.04 -11.03 -5.62
N ALA A 80 -1.75 -11.65 -6.56
CA ALA A 80 -1.57 -13.06 -6.85
C ALA A 80 -0.16 -13.31 -7.43
N PRO A 81 0.45 -14.48 -7.20
CA PRO A 81 1.77 -14.82 -7.73
C PRO A 81 1.89 -14.67 -9.26
#